data_AF-A0A2A4TUQ4-F1
#
_entry.id   AF-A0A2A4TUQ4-F1
#
_cell.length_a   1.000
_cell.length_b   1.000
_cell.length_c   1.000
_cell.angle_alpha   90.00
_cell.angle_beta   90.00
_cell.angle_gamma   90.00
#
_symmetry.space_group_name_H-M   'P 1'
#
loop_
_entity.id
_entity.type
_entity.pdbx_description
1 polymer ?
#
loop_
_entity_poly.entity_id
_entity_poly.type
_entity_poly.pdbx_seq_one_letter_code
_entity_poly.pdbx_strand_id
1 'polypeptide(L)'
;MFKKIADIIEVPALRKRVLFTLMCLAVYRLGAAIPIPGINAEALRQIFANQSSSLLGMLNIFSGGALGQFSIFSMGVMPYINASIIMSLLQGAHVIPYLDRLHKEGELGRRKLNQLTRYVTLFLASFQSFGLTIMITKMPTPSGIPVVTDPNWFFYAVTVLTLTTGTVFIMWLGEQMTEDGIGNGISLIIFAGIVNAFPGGMVALVQLVKAEEIGLLRAVFFLAALVAVILSVVWVETAQRKIPVQYAKKVVGRKMFGGSQSHLPLKVDQSGVIAVIFAVSLLAVPMTVVQFMPQSATGQQVASFLQGGSWIYNIIYGLLIIFFCYFYNSVSINPEDLADNMKKSGGFIPGIRPGKPTADYIEWVLERITLGGALFVASIAVLPEIFRRKYSIPFFIGGTALLIVVGVALDTMGQLEAHLIMRHYDGFLKKGRIKQRWFNVGTGG
;
A
#
# COMPACT_ATOMS: atom_id res chain seq x y z
N MET A 1 -15.97 -12.34 -14.99
CA MET A 1 -15.78 -11.23 -14.02
C MET A 1 -17.06 -10.45 -13.76
N PHE A 2 -17.83 -10.02 -14.76
CA PHE A 2 -19.09 -9.28 -14.55
C PHE A 2 -20.15 -10.02 -13.71
N LYS A 3 -20.26 -11.35 -13.79
CA LYS A 3 -21.11 -12.13 -12.88
C LYS A 3 -20.70 -11.99 -11.42
N LYS A 4 -19.40 -12.00 -11.11
CA LYS A 4 -18.88 -11.81 -9.74
C LYS A 4 -19.18 -10.40 -9.18
N ILE A 5 -19.24 -9.38 -10.04
CA ILE A 5 -19.64 -8.01 -9.64
C ILE A 5 -21.14 -7.95 -9.32
N ALA A 6 -21.97 -8.68 -10.07
CA ALA A 6 -23.38 -8.84 -9.75
C ALA A 6 -23.60 -9.61 -8.44
N ASP A 7 -22.83 -10.68 -8.21
CA ASP A 7 -22.88 -11.47 -6.97
C ASP A 7 -22.55 -10.62 -5.72
N ILE A 8 -21.65 -9.63 -5.84
CA ILE A 8 -21.34 -8.68 -4.75
C ILE A 8 -22.58 -7.87 -4.35
N ILE A 9 -23.41 -7.46 -5.31
CA ILE A 9 -24.62 -6.66 -5.08
C ILE A 9 -25.73 -7.52 -4.45
N GLU A 10 -25.76 -8.82 -4.76
CA GLU A 10 -26.75 -9.76 -4.23
C GLU A 10 -26.50 -10.15 -2.76
N VAL A 11 -25.26 -10.05 -2.26
CA VAL A 11 -24.94 -10.41 -0.87
C VAL A 11 -25.13 -9.20 0.07
N PRO A 12 -26.16 -9.17 0.94
CA PRO A 12 -26.47 -8.00 1.76
C PRO A 12 -25.37 -7.61 2.74
N ALA A 13 -24.66 -8.60 3.32
CA ALA A 13 -23.53 -8.34 4.22
C ALA A 13 -22.36 -7.67 3.47
N LEU A 14 -22.04 -8.16 2.27
CA LEU A 14 -20.92 -7.67 1.48
C LEU A 14 -21.25 -6.29 0.88
N ARG A 15 -22.50 -6.09 0.43
CA ARG A 15 -23.04 -4.79 0.04
C ARG A 15 -22.90 -3.74 1.15
N LYS A 16 -23.24 -4.09 2.40
CA LYS A 16 -23.11 -3.14 3.54
C LYS A 16 -21.66 -2.71 3.73
N ARG A 17 -20.72 -3.64 3.63
CA ARG A 17 -19.28 -3.35 3.73
C ARG A 17 -18.77 -2.50 2.57
N VAL A 18 -19.13 -2.84 1.32
CA VAL A 18 -18.77 -2.02 0.13
C VAL A 18 -19.32 -0.60 0.28
N LEU A 19 -20.60 -0.47 0.66
CA LEU A 19 -21.24 0.83 0.82
C LEU A 19 -20.57 1.66 1.92
N PHE A 20 -20.19 1.02 3.04
CA PHE A 20 -19.44 1.66 4.11
C PHE A 20 -18.08 2.16 3.62
N THR A 21 -17.30 1.31 2.94
CA THR A 21 -16.02 1.69 2.33
C THR A 21 -16.18 2.86 1.35
N LEU A 22 -17.19 2.84 0.47
CA LEU A 22 -17.45 3.94 -0.47
C LEU A 22 -17.88 5.23 0.25
N MET A 23 -18.68 5.14 1.30
CA MET A 23 -19.08 6.29 2.12
C MET A 23 -17.87 6.92 2.81
N CYS A 24 -16.99 6.11 3.40
CA CYS A 24 -15.74 6.57 3.99
C CYS A 24 -14.84 7.27 2.95
N LEU A 25 -14.71 6.72 1.75
CA LEU A 25 -13.97 7.36 0.66
C LEU A 25 -14.60 8.69 0.21
N ALA A 26 -15.93 8.77 0.19
CA ALA A 26 -16.63 10.02 -0.10
C ALA A 26 -16.37 11.09 0.98
N VAL A 27 -16.36 10.71 2.27
CA VAL A 27 -16.01 11.60 3.38
C VAL A 27 -14.56 12.08 3.28
N TYR A 28 -13.62 11.17 2.99
CA TYR A 28 -12.24 11.53 2.71
C TYR A 28 -12.15 12.55 1.57
N ARG A 29 -12.91 12.35 0.49
CA ARG A 29 -12.90 13.27 -0.65
C ARG A 29 -13.48 14.64 -0.31
N LEU A 30 -14.55 14.71 0.47
CA LEU A 30 -15.14 15.96 0.92
C LEU A 30 -14.14 16.77 1.75
N GLY A 31 -13.48 16.15 2.73
CA GLY A 31 -12.50 16.87 3.54
C GLY A 31 -11.22 17.23 2.77
N ALA A 32 -10.84 16.45 1.75
CA ALA A 32 -9.74 16.82 0.85
C ALA A 32 -10.07 18.07 0.03
N ALA A 33 -11.35 18.39 -0.20
CA ALA A 33 -11.78 19.58 -0.96
C ALA A 33 -11.90 20.85 -0.09
N ILE A 34 -11.84 20.75 1.24
CA ILE A 34 -11.97 21.90 2.15
C ILE A 34 -10.57 22.51 2.40
N PRO A 35 -10.26 23.70 1.85
CA PRO A 35 -8.97 24.36 2.08
C PRO A 35 -8.90 24.89 3.52
N ILE A 36 -7.69 24.96 4.07
CA ILE A 36 -7.45 25.60 5.37
C ILE A 36 -7.62 27.13 5.21
N PRO A 37 -8.33 27.80 6.14
CA PRO A 37 -8.48 29.25 6.10
C PRO A 37 -7.12 29.97 6.13
N GLY A 38 -6.97 31.03 5.33
CA GLY A 38 -5.77 31.87 5.30
C GLY A 38 -4.73 31.48 4.25
N ILE A 39 -5.05 30.55 3.33
CA ILE A 39 -4.15 30.11 2.27
C ILE A 39 -4.73 30.36 0.88
N ASN A 40 -3.91 30.91 0.00
CA ASN A 40 -4.26 31.09 -1.39
C ASN A 40 -4.02 29.80 -2.19
N ALA A 41 -5.09 29.03 -2.42
CA ALA A 41 -5.06 27.79 -3.18
C ALA A 41 -4.58 27.98 -4.64
N GLU A 42 -4.79 29.15 -5.24
CA GLU A 42 -4.37 29.42 -6.62
C GLU A 42 -2.86 29.63 -6.71
N ALA A 43 -2.26 30.32 -5.73
CA ALA A 43 -0.81 30.47 -5.64
C ALA A 43 -0.11 29.12 -5.46
N LEU A 44 -0.70 28.22 -4.66
CA LEU A 44 -0.20 26.85 -4.49
C LEU A 44 -0.31 26.03 -5.78
N ARG A 45 -1.44 26.10 -6.49
CA ARG A 45 -1.61 25.38 -7.77
C ARG A 45 -0.52 25.75 -8.78
N GLN A 46 -0.08 27.00 -8.83
CA GLN A 46 1.01 27.44 -9.69
C GLN A 46 2.37 26.83 -9.28
N ILE A 47 2.67 26.73 -7.98
CA ILE A 47 3.87 26.05 -7.47
C ILE A 47 3.84 24.57 -7.86
N PHE A 48 2.71 23.90 -7.64
CA PHE A 48 2.54 22.48 -7.92
C PHE A 48 2.54 22.16 -9.41
N ALA A 49 2.08 23.09 -10.27
CA ALA A 49 2.19 22.95 -11.72
C ALA A 49 3.67 22.91 -12.16
N ASN A 50 4.50 23.81 -11.60
CA ASN A 50 5.93 23.90 -11.92
C ASN A 50 6.78 22.81 -11.26
N GLN A 51 6.36 22.26 -10.12
CA GLN A 51 7.07 21.21 -9.37
C GLN A 51 6.40 19.82 -9.47
N SER A 52 5.52 19.61 -10.45
CA SER A 52 4.77 18.36 -10.66
C SER A 52 5.67 17.12 -10.80
N SER A 53 6.90 17.32 -11.26
CA SER A 53 7.92 16.28 -11.47
C SER A 53 8.73 15.92 -10.22
N SER A 54 8.60 16.69 -9.14
CA SER A 54 9.36 16.51 -7.91
C SER A 54 8.67 15.54 -6.94
N LEU A 55 9.39 15.14 -5.88
CA LEU A 55 8.82 14.40 -4.75
C LEU A 55 7.53 15.05 -4.23
N LEU A 56 7.46 16.39 -4.21
CA LEU A 56 6.28 17.14 -3.79
C LEU A 56 5.05 16.84 -4.68
N GLY A 57 5.27 16.65 -5.98
CA GLY A 57 4.25 16.17 -6.92
C GLY A 57 3.78 14.75 -6.62
N MET A 58 4.71 13.83 -6.30
CA MET A 58 4.35 12.47 -5.88
C MET A 58 3.54 12.45 -4.59
N LEU A 59 3.94 13.25 -3.59
CA LEU A 59 3.20 13.41 -2.33
C LEU A 59 1.79 13.98 -2.57
N ASN A 60 1.64 14.89 -3.54
CA ASN A 60 0.34 15.41 -3.92
C ASN A 60 -0.58 14.35 -4.57
N ILE A 61 -0.01 13.48 -5.41
CA ILE A 61 -0.77 12.38 -6.04
C ILE A 61 -1.25 11.40 -4.96
N PHE A 62 -0.40 11.02 -3.99
CA PHE A 62 -0.79 10.08 -2.94
C PHE A 62 -1.79 10.68 -1.94
N SER A 63 -1.81 12.01 -1.80
CA SER A 63 -2.81 12.73 -1.00
C SER A 63 -4.07 13.09 -1.80
N GLY A 64 -4.22 12.63 -3.05
CA GLY A 64 -5.42 12.87 -3.87
C GLY A 64 -5.63 14.32 -4.27
N GLY A 65 -4.55 15.11 -4.35
CA GLY A 65 -4.59 16.54 -4.63
C GLY A 65 -4.77 17.42 -3.38
N ALA A 66 -4.88 16.82 -2.19
CA ALA A 66 -5.12 17.53 -0.94
C ALA A 66 -4.00 18.51 -0.57
N LEU A 67 -2.75 18.16 -0.89
CA LEU A 67 -1.58 19.01 -0.65
C LEU A 67 -1.53 20.21 -1.60
N GLY A 68 -1.88 20.01 -2.88
CA GLY A 68 -1.85 21.06 -3.92
C GLY A 68 -2.87 22.19 -3.72
N GLN A 69 -3.89 21.96 -2.92
CA GLN A 69 -4.88 22.98 -2.51
C GLN A 69 -4.84 23.30 -1.01
N PHE A 70 -3.85 22.73 -0.30
CA PHE A 70 -3.67 22.81 1.14
C PHE A 70 -4.95 22.66 1.97
N SER A 71 -5.56 21.49 1.82
CA SER A 71 -6.76 21.10 2.56
C SER A 71 -6.49 20.63 3.98
N ILE A 72 -7.57 20.41 4.75
CA ILE A 72 -7.52 19.79 6.09
C ILE A 72 -6.76 18.44 6.05
N PHE A 73 -6.80 17.74 4.91
CA PHE A 73 -6.18 16.44 4.69
C PHE A 73 -4.86 16.50 3.91
N SER A 74 -4.16 17.64 3.92
CA SER A 74 -2.93 17.85 3.14
C SER A 74 -1.83 16.80 3.38
N MET A 75 -1.69 16.33 4.62
CA MET A 75 -0.70 15.31 4.98
C MET A 75 -1.17 13.89 4.62
N GLY A 76 -2.46 13.71 4.31
CA GLY A 76 -3.06 12.43 3.96
C GLY A 76 -2.81 11.38 5.03
N VAL A 77 -2.43 10.18 4.58
CA VAL A 77 -2.09 9.04 5.46
C VAL A 77 -0.58 8.96 5.76
N MET A 78 0.23 9.92 5.29
CA MET A 78 1.69 9.81 5.34
C MET A 78 2.27 9.70 6.75
N PRO A 79 1.83 10.49 7.76
CA PRO A 79 2.37 10.35 9.11
C PRO A 79 2.08 8.96 9.71
N TYR A 80 0.94 8.37 9.37
CA TYR A 80 0.60 7.01 9.78
C TYR A 80 1.48 5.98 9.07
N ILE A 81 1.70 6.13 7.77
CA ILE A 81 2.61 5.26 7.00
C ILE A 81 4.01 5.31 7.64
N ASN A 82 4.54 6.51 7.90
CA ASN A 82 5.84 6.69 8.56
C ASN A 82 5.89 6.02 9.94
N ALA A 83 4.83 6.20 10.75
CA ALA A 83 4.74 5.54 12.05
C ALA A 83 4.74 4.01 11.92
N SER A 84 3.96 3.45 10.98
CA SER A 84 3.90 2.01 10.74
C SER A 84 5.24 1.45 10.27
N ILE A 85 5.99 2.19 9.44
CA ILE A 85 7.34 1.83 9.01
C ILE A 85 8.29 1.80 10.20
N ILE A 86 8.28 2.85 11.03
CA ILE A 86 9.14 2.89 12.22
C ILE A 86 8.82 1.70 13.13
N MET A 87 7.54 1.42 13.34
CA MET A 87 7.12 0.26 14.14
C MET A 87 7.54 -1.07 13.52
N SER A 88 7.43 -1.23 12.20
CA SER A 88 7.87 -2.43 11.48
C SER A 88 9.39 -2.59 11.50
N LEU A 89 10.16 -1.51 11.38
CA LEU A 89 11.63 -1.52 11.48
C LEU A 89 12.09 -1.88 12.89
N LEU A 90 11.45 -1.31 13.92
CA LEU A 90 11.76 -1.63 15.32
C LEU A 90 11.44 -3.09 15.67
N GLN A 91 10.42 -3.68 15.04
CA GLN A 91 10.12 -5.11 15.14
C GLN A 91 11.19 -5.94 14.41
N GLY A 92 11.42 -5.68 13.12
CA GLY A 92 12.29 -6.50 12.28
C GLY A 92 13.77 -6.46 12.67
N ALA A 93 14.23 -5.36 13.29
CA ALA A 93 15.60 -5.26 13.78
C ALA A 93 15.82 -5.93 15.14
N HIS A 94 14.79 -6.55 15.76
CA HIS A 94 14.82 -7.15 17.11
C HIS A 94 15.41 -6.23 18.19
N VAL A 95 15.40 -4.91 17.95
CA VAL A 95 16.02 -3.91 18.84
C VAL A 95 15.28 -3.86 20.17
N ILE A 96 13.98 -4.17 20.15
CA ILE A 96 13.11 -4.11 21.33
C ILE A 96 12.42 -5.47 21.54
N PRO A 97 12.92 -6.32 22.46
CA PRO A 97 12.33 -7.64 22.75
C PRO A 97 10.86 -7.60 23.17
N TYR A 98 10.40 -6.45 23.69
CA TYR A 98 9.00 -6.23 24.06
C TYR A 98 8.07 -6.23 22.84
N LEU A 99 8.51 -5.65 21.71
CA LEU A 99 7.70 -5.62 20.48
C LEU A 99 7.59 -7.02 19.86
N ASP A 100 8.66 -7.83 19.93
CA ASP A 100 8.64 -9.21 19.45
C ASP A 100 7.71 -10.11 20.29
N ARG A 101 7.67 -9.91 21.61
CA ARG A 101 6.72 -10.62 22.49
C ARG A 101 5.28 -10.27 22.14
N LEU A 102 4.99 -8.98 21.94
CA LEU A 102 3.68 -8.53 21.51
C LEU A 102 3.29 -9.12 20.15
N HIS A 103 4.21 -9.26 19.20
CA HIS A 103 3.91 -9.90 17.93
C HIS A 103 3.50 -11.38 18.11
N LYS A 104 4.15 -12.09 19.05
CA LYS A 104 3.88 -13.50 19.38
C LYS A 104 2.61 -13.71 20.21
N GLU A 105 2.08 -12.68 20.87
CA GLU A 105 0.83 -12.72 21.66
C GLU A 105 -0.46 -12.80 20.80
N GLY A 106 -0.35 -12.85 19.47
CA GLY A 106 -1.49 -13.02 18.57
C GLY A 106 -2.35 -11.75 18.46
N GLU A 107 -3.68 -11.89 18.47
CA GLU A 107 -4.60 -10.76 18.22
C GLU A 107 -4.50 -9.64 19.26
N LEU A 108 -4.38 -9.99 20.54
CA LEU A 108 -4.25 -9.01 21.63
C LEU A 108 -2.95 -8.19 21.49
N GLY A 109 -1.87 -8.86 21.09
CA GLY A 109 -0.59 -8.23 20.84
C GLY A 109 -0.61 -7.29 19.62
N ARG A 110 -1.23 -7.71 18.51
CA ARG A 110 -1.44 -6.85 17.33
C ARG A 110 -2.26 -5.60 17.67
N ARG A 111 -3.28 -5.71 18.51
CA ARG A 111 -4.05 -4.53 18.96
C ARG A 111 -3.20 -3.55 19.76
N LYS A 112 -2.35 -4.03 20.68
CA LYS A 112 -1.41 -3.16 21.42
C LYS A 112 -0.39 -2.51 20.50
N LEU A 113 0.12 -3.24 19.51
CA LEU A 113 1.05 -2.70 18.52
C LEU A 113 0.41 -1.60 17.66
N ASN A 114 -0.85 -1.80 17.27
CA ASN A 114 -1.62 -0.76 16.57
C ASN A 114 -1.83 0.46 17.46
N GLN A 115 -2.14 0.30 18.75
CA GLN A 115 -2.24 1.43 19.70
C GLN A 115 -0.93 2.22 19.79
N LEU A 116 0.22 1.54 19.87
CA LEU A 116 1.52 2.20 19.86
C LEU A 116 1.76 2.96 18.54
N THR A 117 1.40 2.34 17.41
CA THR A 117 1.48 2.99 16.09
C THR A 117 0.62 4.25 16.03
N ARG A 118 -0.56 4.26 16.64
CA ARG A 118 -1.44 5.45 16.74
C ARG A 118 -0.78 6.59 17.54
N TYR A 119 -0.13 6.28 18.65
CA TYR A 119 0.58 7.28 19.45
C TYR A 119 1.79 7.87 18.69
N VAL A 120 2.56 7.03 18.02
CA VAL A 120 3.67 7.49 17.15
C VAL A 120 3.13 8.34 16.00
N THR A 121 1.99 7.94 15.40
CA THR A 121 1.33 8.70 14.34
C THR A 121 0.93 10.10 14.80
N LEU A 122 0.32 10.21 15.99
CA LEU A 122 -0.07 11.51 16.55
C LEU A 122 1.15 12.43 16.75
N PHE A 123 2.24 11.86 17.29
CA PHE A 123 3.49 12.60 17.51
C PHE A 123 4.11 13.08 16.20
N LEU A 124 4.24 12.18 15.21
CA LEU A 124 4.77 12.51 13.89
C LEU A 124 3.88 13.49 13.14
N ALA A 125 2.56 13.34 13.21
CA ALA A 125 1.62 14.26 12.56
C ALA A 125 1.73 15.67 13.15
N SER A 126 1.89 15.79 14.47
CA SER A 126 2.09 17.08 15.15
C SER A 126 3.41 17.74 14.71
N PHE A 127 4.50 16.96 14.65
CA PHE A 127 5.80 17.47 14.24
C PHE A 127 5.86 17.83 12.74
N GLN A 128 5.35 16.96 11.88
CA GLN A 128 5.35 17.17 10.43
C GLN A 128 4.36 18.27 10.01
N SER A 129 3.22 18.43 10.69
CA SER A 129 2.29 19.54 10.41
C SER A 129 2.90 20.90 10.74
N PHE A 130 3.60 21.01 11.88
CA PHE A 130 4.37 22.20 12.25
C PHE A 130 5.42 22.52 11.19
N GLY A 131 6.19 21.50 10.80
CA GLY A 131 7.17 21.63 9.74
C GLY A 131 6.57 22.10 8.41
N LEU A 132 5.52 21.45 7.94
CA LEU A 132 4.84 21.76 6.68
C LEU A 132 4.26 23.19 6.68
N THR A 133 3.71 23.63 7.82
CA THR A 133 3.15 24.98 7.97
C THR A 133 4.25 26.04 7.84
N ILE A 134 5.41 25.83 8.47
CA ILE A 134 6.56 26.74 8.34
C ILE A 134 7.09 26.75 6.91
N MET A 135 7.22 25.57 6.31
CA MET A 135 7.73 25.42 4.95
C MET A 135 6.89 26.22 3.95
N ILE A 136 5.57 26.07 4.00
CA ILE A 136 4.66 26.74 3.05
C ILE A 136 4.58 28.25 3.29
N THR A 137 4.67 28.68 4.54
CA THR A 137 4.71 30.12 4.85
C THR A 137 5.99 30.78 4.33
N LYS A 138 7.11 30.05 4.28
CA LYS A 138 8.42 30.54 3.84
C LYS A 138 8.72 30.23 2.37
N MET A 139 7.86 29.51 1.66
CA MET A 139 8.11 29.10 0.29
C MET A 139 7.91 30.28 -0.67
N PRO A 140 8.92 30.66 -1.47
CA PRO A 140 8.77 31.75 -2.43
C PRO A 140 7.82 31.35 -3.56
N THR A 141 6.81 32.17 -3.82
CA THR A 141 5.91 32.03 -4.97
C THR A 141 6.50 32.71 -6.20
N PRO A 142 6.43 32.09 -7.40
CA PRO A 142 6.87 32.71 -8.66
C PRO A 142 6.16 34.04 -8.97
N SER A 143 4.94 34.22 -8.43
CA SER A 143 4.05 35.35 -8.70
C SER A 143 4.07 36.44 -7.62
N GLY A 144 4.92 36.32 -6.59
CA GLY A 144 5.04 37.32 -5.51
C GLY A 144 3.84 37.43 -4.55
N ILE A 145 2.76 36.67 -4.78
CA ILE A 145 1.61 36.60 -3.87
C ILE A 145 1.99 35.70 -2.69
N PRO A 146 1.96 36.17 -1.44
CA PRO A 146 2.25 35.32 -0.30
C PRO A 146 1.22 34.18 -0.22
N VAL A 147 1.70 32.95 -0.03
CA VAL A 147 0.83 31.75 0.09
C VAL A 147 -0.11 31.87 1.30
N VAL A 148 0.35 32.58 2.32
CA VAL A 148 -0.40 32.87 3.55
C VAL A 148 -0.68 34.37 3.57
N THR A 149 -1.97 34.76 3.67
CA THR A 149 -2.37 36.17 3.69
C THR A 149 -1.84 36.93 4.90
N ASP A 150 -1.80 36.29 6.08
CA ASP A 150 -1.25 36.87 7.32
C ASP A 150 -0.61 35.79 8.22
N PRO A 151 0.73 35.68 8.27
CA PRO A 151 1.42 34.68 9.09
C PRO A 151 1.44 35.11 10.58
N ASN A 152 0.32 34.95 11.27
CA ASN A 152 0.21 35.17 12.71
C ASN A 152 0.46 33.87 13.52
N TRP A 153 0.88 33.97 14.78
CA TRP A 153 1.00 32.82 15.69
C TRP A 153 -0.30 32.01 15.79
N PHE A 154 -1.45 32.71 15.75
CA PHE A 154 -2.77 32.08 15.70
C PHE A 154 -2.96 31.19 14.45
N PHE A 155 -2.48 31.64 13.29
CA PHE A 155 -2.53 30.86 12.05
C PHE A 155 -1.69 29.58 12.16
N TYR A 156 -0.49 29.67 12.73
CA TYR A 156 0.36 28.48 12.97
C TYR A 156 -0.35 27.47 13.89
N ALA A 157 -0.89 27.92 15.01
CA ALA A 157 -1.56 27.04 15.96
C ALA A 157 -2.81 26.36 15.35
N VAL A 158 -3.67 27.13 14.65
CA VAL A 158 -4.87 26.61 14.00
C VAL A 158 -4.52 25.65 12.87
N THR A 159 -3.53 25.97 12.05
CA THR A 159 -3.11 25.13 10.92
C THR A 159 -2.53 23.80 11.40
N VAL A 160 -1.64 23.84 12.39
CA VAL A 160 -1.03 22.63 12.98
C VAL A 160 -2.10 21.73 13.60
N LEU A 161 -3.02 22.31 14.37
CA LEU A 161 -4.12 21.57 14.98
C LEU A 161 -5.02 20.96 13.89
N THR A 162 -5.39 21.73 12.87
CA THR A 162 -6.24 21.27 11.76
C THR A 162 -5.59 20.12 10.98
N LEU A 163 -4.32 20.23 10.62
CA LEU A 163 -3.58 19.19 9.90
C LEU A 163 -3.38 17.93 10.75
N THR A 164 -3.09 18.09 12.03
CA THR A 164 -2.91 16.97 12.97
C THR A 164 -4.22 16.23 13.19
N THR A 165 -5.30 16.95 13.49
CA THR A 165 -6.64 16.38 13.64
C THR A 165 -7.12 15.75 12.34
N GLY A 166 -6.87 16.39 11.19
CA GLY A 166 -7.18 15.84 9.88
C GLY A 166 -6.50 14.49 9.63
N THR A 167 -5.19 14.40 9.92
CA THR A 167 -4.44 13.15 9.79
C THR A 167 -4.95 12.06 10.72
N VAL A 168 -5.23 12.39 11.99
CA VAL A 168 -5.74 11.43 12.97
C VAL A 168 -7.13 10.93 12.56
N PHE A 169 -7.97 11.81 12.02
CA PHE A 169 -9.29 11.45 11.49
C PHE A 169 -9.18 10.52 10.28
N ILE A 170 -8.26 10.77 9.34
CA ILE A 170 -8.02 9.89 8.19
C ILE A 170 -7.52 8.52 8.66
N MET A 171 -6.59 8.48 9.63
CA MET A 171 -6.12 7.23 10.22
C MET A 171 -7.29 6.44 10.82
N TRP A 172 -8.12 7.09 11.64
CA TRP A 172 -9.29 6.46 12.23
C TRP A 172 -10.26 5.93 11.15
N LEU A 173 -10.52 6.73 10.12
CA LEU A 173 -11.38 6.35 8.99
C LEU A 173 -10.81 5.14 8.24
N GLY A 174 -9.49 5.09 8.02
CA GLY A 174 -8.81 3.95 7.41
C GLY A 174 -8.88 2.67 8.26
N GLU A 175 -8.79 2.79 9.58
CA GLU A 175 -8.96 1.64 10.48
C GLU A 175 -10.40 1.14 10.49
N GLN A 176 -11.39 2.05 10.55
CA GLN A 176 -12.81 1.68 10.45
C GLN A 176 -13.12 0.99 9.12
N MET A 177 -12.57 1.48 8.01
CA MET A 177 -12.68 0.80 6.71
C MET A 177 -12.06 -0.59 6.70
N THR A 178 -11.04 -0.84 7.51
CA THR A 178 -10.39 -2.16 7.61
C THR A 178 -11.20 -3.14 8.48
N GLU A 179 -11.83 -2.65 9.54
CA GLU A 179 -12.65 -3.46 10.45
C GLU A 179 -14.04 -3.77 9.87
N ASP A 180 -14.75 -2.75 9.39
CA ASP A 180 -16.14 -2.85 8.94
C ASP A 180 -16.31 -2.84 7.42
N GLY A 181 -15.24 -2.54 6.68
CA GLY A 181 -15.25 -2.48 5.22
C GLY A 181 -14.64 -3.71 4.55
N ILE A 182 -14.06 -3.50 3.37
CA ILE A 182 -13.37 -4.51 2.56
C ILE A 182 -11.97 -3.98 2.25
N GLY A 183 -10.98 -4.85 2.26
CA GLY A 183 -9.60 -4.46 1.96
C GLY A 183 -8.89 -3.87 3.17
N ASN A 184 -7.71 -3.31 2.91
CA ASN A 184 -7.00 -2.46 3.87
C ASN A 184 -7.42 -1.00 3.61
N GLY A 185 -8.05 -0.38 4.60
CA GLY A 185 -8.61 0.97 4.45
C GLY A 185 -7.56 2.04 4.15
N ILE A 186 -6.38 1.96 4.76
CA ILE A 186 -5.25 2.87 4.46
C ILE A 186 -4.83 2.75 3.00
N SER A 187 -4.68 1.52 2.50
CA SER A 187 -4.32 1.26 1.11
C SER A 187 -5.40 1.75 0.14
N LEU A 188 -6.68 1.61 0.50
CA LEU A 188 -7.80 2.12 -0.29
C LEU A 188 -7.88 3.65 -0.34
N ILE A 189 -7.49 4.35 0.74
CA ILE A 189 -7.40 5.82 0.74
C ILE A 189 -6.32 6.28 -0.25
N ILE A 190 -5.13 5.65 -0.24
CA ILE A 190 -4.05 5.95 -1.19
C ILE A 190 -4.49 5.63 -2.62
N PHE A 191 -5.12 4.47 -2.83
CA PHE A 191 -5.69 4.07 -4.13
C PHE A 191 -6.67 5.11 -4.66
N ALA A 192 -7.62 5.55 -3.83
CA ALA A 192 -8.61 6.55 -4.22
C ALA A 192 -7.95 7.90 -4.56
N GLY A 193 -6.91 8.30 -3.82
CA GLY A 193 -6.12 9.49 -4.10
C GLY A 193 -5.47 9.44 -5.49
N ILE A 194 -4.80 8.34 -5.82
CA ILE A 194 -4.12 8.15 -7.10
C ILE A 194 -5.13 8.07 -8.25
N VAL A 195 -6.19 7.26 -8.11
CA VAL A 195 -7.20 7.09 -9.17
C VAL A 195 -7.91 8.39 -9.49
N ASN A 196 -8.11 9.28 -8.51
CA ASN A 196 -8.68 10.61 -8.74
C ASN A 196 -7.79 11.53 -9.60
N ALA A 197 -6.47 11.33 -9.62
CA ALA A 197 -5.57 12.08 -10.50
C ALA A 197 -5.60 11.58 -11.96
N PHE A 198 -6.12 10.37 -12.20
CA PHE A 198 -6.11 9.72 -13.51
C PHE A 198 -6.91 10.49 -14.59
N PRO A 199 -8.17 10.93 -14.35
CA PRO A 199 -8.94 11.66 -15.37
C PRO A 199 -8.28 12.98 -15.78
N GLY A 200 -7.70 13.70 -14.81
CA GLY A 200 -6.99 14.96 -15.09
C GLY A 200 -5.77 14.76 -15.99
N GLY A 201 -4.97 13.72 -15.74
CA GLY A 201 -3.83 13.37 -16.60
C GLY A 201 -4.24 12.96 -18.02
N MET A 202 -5.36 12.25 -18.16
CA MET A 202 -5.90 11.89 -19.48
C MET A 202 -6.39 13.10 -20.27
N VAL A 203 -7.09 14.03 -19.62
CA VAL A 203 -7.54 15.28 -20.27
C VAL A 203 -6.35 16.13 -20.69
N ALA A 204 -5.33 16.25 -19.84
CA ALA A 204 -4.09 16.98 -20.16
C ALA A 204 -3.36 16.35 -21.37
N LEU A 205 -3.28 15.01 -21.43
CA LEU A 205 -2.70 14.32 -22.58
C LEU A 205 -3.48 14.60 -23.87
N VAL A 206 -4.81 14.55 -23.82
CA VAL A 206 -5.66 14.87 -24.98
C VAL A 206 -5.47 16.33 -25.42
N GLN A 207 -5.30 17.26 -24.48
CA GLN A 207 -5.02 18.66 -24.79
C GLN A 207 -3.65 18.84 -25.46
N LEU A 208 -2.61 18.16 -24.98
CA LEU A 208 -1.26 18.18 -25.59
C LEU A 208 -1.25 17.60 -27.01
N VAL A 209 -2.06 16.57 -27.27
CA VAL A 209 -2.23 16.01 -28.62
C VAL A 209 -2.98 16.98 -29.54
N LYS A 210 -4.04 17.63 -29.02
CA LYS A 210 -4.80 18.64 -29.77
C LYS A 210 -3.99 19.91 -30.07
N ALA A 211 -3.05 20.25 -29.18
CA ALA A 211 -2.13 21.37 -29.35
C ALA A 211 -0.96 21.08 -30.30
N GLU A 212 -0.92 19.88 -30.92
CA GLU A 212 0.16 19.39 -31.79
C GLU A 212 1.57 19.37 -31.15
N GLU A 213 1.68 19.59 -29.84
CA GLU A 213 2.94 19.47 -29.09
C GLU A 213 3.44 18.02 -29.07
N ILE A 214 2.52 17.06 -29.13
CA ILE A 214 2.80 15.62 -29.22
C ILE A 214 2.11 15.04 -30.46
N GLY A 215 2.91 14.57 -31.42
CA GLY A 215 2.36 13.89 -32.60
C GLY A 215 1.54 12.65 -32.22
N LEU A 216 0.44 12.42 -32.95
CA LEU A 216 -0.53 11.33 -32.72
C LEU A 216 0.16 9.95 -32.53
N LEU A 217 1.19 9.66 -33.32
CA LEU A 217 1.95 8.41 -33.25
C LEU A 217 2.63 8.21 -31.87
N ARG A 218 3.17 9.28 -31.27
CA ARG A 218 3.81 9.23 -29.94
C ARG A 218 2.77 9.05 -28.84
N ALA A 219 1.60 9.65 -28.97
CA ALA A 219 0.51 9.49 -28.01
C ALA A 219 -0.04 8.06 -28.00
N VAL A 220 -0.19 7.43 -29.19
CA VAL A 220 -0.59 6.02 -29.30
C VAL A 220 0.48 5.10 -28.72
N PHE A 221 1.76 5.34 -29.02
CA PHE A 221 2.88 4.59 -28.44
C PHE A 221 2.90 4.69 -26.91
N PHE A 222 2.66 5.89 -26.36
CA PHE A 222 2.56 6.11 -24.93
C PHE A 222 1.41 5.31 -24.30
N LEU A 223 0.23 5.34 -24.91
CA LEU A 223 -0.93 4.60 -24.41
C LEU A 223 -0.69 3.08 -24.45
N ALA A 224 -0.06 2.59 -25.52
CA ALA A 224 0.34 1.19 -25.64
C ALA A 224 1.38 0.80 -24.58
N ALA A 225 2.38 1.65 -24.33
CA ALA A 225 3.37 1.44 -23.28
C ALA A 225 2.73 1.40 -21.88
N LEU A 226 1.79 2.30 -21.59
CA LEU A 226 1.07 2.31 -20.32
C LEU A 226 0.29 1.00 -20.10
N VAL A 227 -0.42 0.52 -21.12
CA VAL A 227 -1.13 -0.77 -21.06
C VAL A 227 -0.14 -1.93 -20.88
N ALA A 228 1.00 -1.92 -21.58
CA ALA A 228 2.02 -2.95 -21.44
C ALA A 228 2.60 -3.01 -20.02
N VAL A 229 2.84 -1.86 -19.39
CA VAL A 229 3.30 -1.80 -17.99
C VAL A 229 2.21 -2.36 -17.06
N ILE A 230 0.95 -1.98 -17.22
CA ILE A 230 -0.16 -2.53 -16.41
C ILE A 230 -0.21 -4.06 -16.52
N LEU A 231 -0.18 -4.59 -17.75
CA LEU A 231 -0.19 -6.05 -17.97
C LEU A 231 1.01 -6.74 -17.33
N SER A 232 2.19 -6.12 -17.41
CA SER A 232 3.40 -6.64 -16.78
C SER A 232 3.27 -6.67 -15.25
N VAL A 233 2.74 -5.60 -14.64
CA VAL A 233 2.48 -5.53 -13.19
C VAL A 233 1.51 -6.64 -12.76
N VAL A 234 0.37 -6.76 -13.45
CA VAL A 234 -0.64 -7.79 -13.14
C VAL A 234 -0.05 -9.20 -13.27
N TRP A 235 0.79 -9.43 -14.29
CA TRP A 235 1.42 -10.73 -14.51
C TRP A 235 2.34 -11.13 -13.35
N VAL A 236 3.14 -10.21 -12.81
CA VAL A 236 4.03 -10.51 -11.68
C VAL A 236 3.31 -10.58 -10.34
N GLU A 237 2.35 -9.69 -10.10
CA GLU A 237 1.52 -9.70 -8.88
C GLU A 237 0.69 -10.99 -8.75
N THR A 238 0.25 -11.55 -9.88
CA THR A 238 -0.48 -12.83 -9.89
C THR A 238 0.44 -14.06 -9.95
N ALA A 239 1.75 -13.86 -10.20
CA ALA A 239 2.69 -14.96 -10.27
C ALA A 239 2.93 -15.58 -8.89
N GLN A 240 2.90 -16.90 -8.83
CA GLN A 240 3.13 -17.67 -7.60
C GLN A 240 3.95 -18.92 -7.89
N ARG A 241 4.91 -19.20 -7.01
CA ARG A 241 5.63 -20.47 -6.98
C ARG A 241 4.90 -21.43 -6.05
N LYS A 242 4.49 -22.58 -6.59
CA LYS A 242 3.79 -23.61 -5.84
C LYS A 242 4.79 -24.63 -5.31
N ILE A 243 4.95 -24.73 -4.00
CA ILE A 243 5.73 -25.79 -3.36
C ILE A 243 4.79 -26.97 -3.08
N PRO A 244 5.02 -28.18 -3.64
CA PRO A 244 4.16 -29.32 -3.38
C PRO A 244 4.29 -29.77 -1.92
N VAL A 245 3.15 -30.00 -1.27
CA VAL A 245 3.06 -30.49 0.11
C VAL A 245 2.20 -31.74 0.16
N GLN A 246 2.65 -32.73 0.90
CA GLN A 246 1.89 -33.94 1.17
C GLN A 246 1.51 -33.99 2.65
N TYR A 247 0.24 -34.26 2.91
CA TYR A 247 -0.23 -34.52 4.27
C TYR A 247 -0.20 -36.02 4.57
N ALA A 248 0.31 -36.37 5.75
CA ALA A 248 0.39 -37.74 6.20
C ALA A 248 -1.01 -38.39 6.19
N LYS A 249 -1.09 -39.61 5.65
CA LYS A 249 -2.32 -40.40 5.64
C LYS A 249 -2.57 -40.93 7.04
N LYS A 250 -3.81 -40.80 7.55
CA LYS A 250 -4.21 -41.51 8.77
C LYS A 250 -4.78 -42.87 8.37
N VAL A 251 -4.13 -43.94 8.80
CA VAL A 251 -4.67 -45.29 8.65
C VAL A 251 -5.59 -45.53 9.85
N VAL A 252 -6.90 -45.69 9.59
CA VAL A 252 -7.88 -46.09 10.60
C VAL A 252 -8.48 -47.41 10.16
N GLY A 253 -8.11 -48.50 10.83
CA GLY A 253 -8.49 -49.87 10.44
C GLY A 253 -7.83 -50.32 9.12
N ARG A 254 -8.60 -50.98 8.23
CA ARG A 254 -8.12 -51.44 6.90
C ARG A 254 -8.28 -50.42 5.78
N LYS A 255 -8.82 -49.22 6.06
CA LYS A 255 -9.08 -48.19 5.05
C LYS A 255 -8.13 -47.01 5.25
N MET A 256 -7.39 -46.67 4.20
CA MET A 256 -6.59 -45.44 4.16
C MET A 256 -7.53 -44.24 4.00
N PHE A 257 -7.50 -43.31 4.95
CA PHE A 257 -8.17 -42.01 4.84
C PHE A 257 -7.12 -40.90 4.74
N GLY A 258 -7.33 -39.99 3.80
CA GLY A 258 -6.46 -38.83 3.61
C GLY A 258 -5.21 -39.12 2.78
N GLY A 259 -4.46 -38.05 2.52
CA GLY A 259 -3.34 -38.02 1.56
C GLY A 259 -3.62 -37.19 0.31
N SER A 260 -4.34 -36.08 0.46
CA SER A 260 -4.48 -35.09 -0.61
C SER A 260 -3.12 -34.41 -0.83
N GLN A 261 -2.63 -34.44 -2.06
CA GLN A 261 -1.55 -33.55 -2.49
C GLN A 261 -2.09 -32.11 -2.45
N SER A 262 -1.41 -31.25 -1.71
CA SER A 262 -1.67 -29.82 -1.72
C SER A 262 -0.43 -29.09 -2.22
N HIS A 263 -0.51 -27.77 -2.29
CA HIS A 263 0.64 -26.93 -2.52
C HIS A 263 0.59 -25.74 -1.57
N LEU A 264 1.77 -25.30 -1.15
CA LEU A 264 1.97 -24.04 -0.47
C LEU A 264 2.29 -22.98 -1.54
N PRO A 265 1.37 -22.04 -1.83
CA PRO A 265 1.63 -20.98 -2.79
C PRO A 265 2.50 -19.88 -2.14
N LEU A 266 3.65 -19.62 -2.73
CA LEU A 266 4.49 -18.46 -2.41
C LEU A 266 4.37 -17.47 -3.58
N LYS A 267 3.71 -16.33 -3.36
CA LYS A 267 3.65 -15.27 -4.39
C LYS A 267 5.04 -14.77 -4.74
N VAL A 268 5.24 -14.37 -6.01
CA VAL A 268 6.50 -13.78 -6.48
C VAL A 268 6.71 -12.41 -5.87
N ASP A 269 5.64 -11.65 -5.79
CA ASP A 269 5.58 -10.40 -5.06
C ASP A 269 4.53 -10.50 -3.95
N GLN A 270 4.99 -10.43 -2.69
CA GLN A 270 4.09 -10.34 -1.53
C GLN A 270 3.94 -8.92 -1.00
N SER A 271 4.79 -7.99 -1.47
CA SER A 271 5.08 -6.76 -0.73
C SER A 271 5.38 -5.56 -1.61
N GLY A 272 5.51 -5.70 -2.92
CA GLY A 272 6.10 -4.69 -3.79
C GLY A 272 5.43 -3.34 -3.63
N VAL A 273 4.10 -3.32 -3.55
CA VAL A 273 3.35 -2.09 -3.25
C VAL A 273 3.79 -1.44 -1.93
N ILE A 274 3.84 -2.20 -0.83
CA ILE A 274 4.19 -1.69 0.50
C ILE A 274 5.66 -1.24 0.53
N ALA A 275 6.56 -2.05 -0.04
CA ALA A 275 7.98 -1.75 -0.11
C ALA A 275 8.27 -0.47 -0.91
N VAL A 276 7.55 -0.25 -2.01
CA VAL A 276 7.67 0.98 -2.79
C VAL A 276 7.14 2.19 -2.02
N ILE A 277 6.02 2.07 -1.30
CA ILE A 277 5.52 3.12 -0.42
C ILE A 277 6.56 3.46 0.66
N PHE A 278 7.20 2.45 1.24
CA PHE A 278 8.24 2.62 2.26
C PHE A 278 9.48 3.33 1.71
N ALA A 279 9.91 2.96 0.50
CA ALA A 279 11.02 3.62 -0.18
C ALA A 279 10.74 5.12 -0.43
N VAL A 280 9.53 5.47 -0.87
CA VAL A 280 9.13 6.88 -1.08
C VAL A 280 9.07 7.64 0.24
N SER A 281 8.50 7.04 1.28
CA SER A 281 8.43 7.62 2.62
C SER A 281 9.81 7.91 3.19
N LEU A 282 10.75 6.95 3.08
CA LEU A 282 12.11 7.14 3.56
C LEU A 282 12.86 8.24 2.79
N LEU A 283 12.70 8.31 1.47
CA LEU A 283 13.25 9.38 0.64
C LEU A 283 12.64 10.75 0.95
N ALA A 284 11.41 10.79 1.46
CA ALA A 284 10.76 12.03 1.83
C ALA A 284 11.37 12.68 3.08
N VAL A 285 11.95 11.90 3.99
CA VAL A 285 12.51 12.43 5.25
C VAL A 285 13.69 13.39 4.98
N PRO A 286 14.77 12.98 4.27
CA PRO A 286 15.88 13.90 3.98
C PRO A 286 15.44 15.11 3.17
N MET A 287 14.51 14.94 2.22
CA MET A 287 13.98 16.04 1.42
C MET A 287 13.24 17.07 2.27
N THR A 288 12.45 16.62 3.25
CA THR A 288 11.77 17.51 4.18
C THR A 288 12.80 18.28 5.03
N VAL A 289 13.86 17.62 5.50
CA VAL A 289 14.95 18.27 6.27
C VAL A 289 15.65 19.35 5.45
N VAL A 290 15.99 19.03 4.20
CA VAL A 290 16.64 19.96 3.26
C VAL A 290 15.77 21.19 2.99
N GLN A 291 14.45 21.00 2.91
CA GLN A 291 13.50 22.10 2.72
C GLN A 291 13.45 23.08 3.90
N PHE A 292 13.85 22.66 5.11
CA PHE A 292 14.03 23.57 6.26
C PHE A 292 15.35 24.37 6.23
N MET A 293 16.31 23.97 5.39
CA MET A 293 17.62 24.61 5.26
C MET A 293 17.91 25.10 3.82
N PRO A 294 17.04 25.94 3.23
CA PRO A 294 17.12 26.31 1.80
C PRO A 294 18.40 27.10 1.43
N GLN A 295 19.06 27.74 2.40
CA GLN A 295 20.23 28.60 2.20
C GLN A 295 21.58 27.88 2.45
N SER A 296 21.57 26.62 2.87
CA SER A 296 22.82 25.86 3.10
C SER A 296 23.32 25.24 1.81
N ALA A 297 24.60 25.43 1.47
CA ALA A 297 25.25 24.81 0.31
C ALA A 297 25.16 23.28 0.35
N THR A 298 25.28 22.68 1.54
CA THR A 298 25.10 21.24 1.76
C THR A 298 23.64 20.83 1.53
N GLY A 299 22.68 21.67 1.91
CA GLY A 299 21.25 21.43 1.68
C GLY A 299 20.91 21.40 0.19
N GLN A 300 21.45 22.35 -0.60
CA GLN A 300 21.22 22.41 -2.04
C GLN A 300 21.89 21.24 -2.79
N GLN A 301 23.08 20.81 -2.35
CA GLN A 301 23.72 19.61 -2.89
C GLN A 301 22.87 18.37 -2.65
N VAL A 302 22.43 18.13 -1.41
CA VAL A 302 21.53 17.00 -1.09
C VAL A 302 20.20 17.10 -1.85
N ALA A 303 19.62 18.30 -2.00
CA ALA A 303 18.42 18.53 -2.81
C ALA A 303 18.62 18.08 -4.26
N SER A 304 19.74 18.47 -4.88
CA SER A 304 20.03 18.13 -6.28
C SER A 304 20.26 16.63 -6.51
N PHE A 305 20.80 15.92 -5.52
CA PHE A 305 20.93 14.46 -5.58
C PHE A 305 19.59 13.73 -5.42
N LEU A 306 18.67 14.30 -4.63
CA LEU A 306 17.37 13.72 -4.30
C LEU A 306 16.20 14.27 -5.15
N GLN A 307 16.46 15.21 -6.06
CA GLN A 307 15.46 15.68 -7.02
C GLN A 307 15.18 14.61 -8.08
N GLY A 308 13.89 14.41 -8.36
CA GLY A 308 13.42 13.48 -9.39
C GLY A 308 14.00 13.85 -10.75
N GLY A 309 14.66 12.89 -11.40
CA GLY A 309 15.33 13.07 -12.70
C GLY A 309 16.85 12.85 -12.67
N SER A 310 17.47 12.90 -11.49
CA SER A 310 18.88 12.50 -11.32
C SER A 310 19.03 10.98 -11.43
N TRP A 311 20.10 10.53 -12.11
CA TRP A 311 20.45 9.10 -12.15
C TRP A 311 20.73 8.55 -10.75
N ILE A 312 21.27 9.38 -9.87
CA ILE A 312 21.58 9.03 -8.49
C ILE A 312 20.29 8.76 -7.72
N TYR A 313 19.27 9.62 -7.88
CA TYR A 313 17.95 9.41 -7.29
C TYR A 313 17.36 8.06 -7.72
N ASN A 314 17.39 7.74 -9.02
CA ASN A 314 16.85 6.48 -9.53
C ASN A 314 17.56 5.24 -8.98
N ILE A 315 18.90 5.29 -8.84
CA ILE A 315 19.69 4.19 -8.27
C ILE A 315 19.38 4.01 -6.79
N ILE A 316 19.39 5.10 -6.01
CA ILE A 316 19.07 5.05 -4.58
C ILE A 316 17.63 4.56 -4.39
N TYR A 317 16.70 5.07 -5.19
CA TYR A 317 15.30 4.66 -5.13
C TYR A 317 15.12 3.18 -5.46
N GLY A 318 15.74 2.69 -6.53
CA GLY A 318 15.73 1.27 -6.90
C GLY A 318 16.35 0.37 -5.82
N LEU A 319 17.49 0.76 -5.24
CA LEU A 319 18.13 0.02 -4.16
C LEU A 319 17.26 -0.01 -2.89
N LEU A 320 16.63 1.12 -2.54
CA LEU A 320 15.70 1.17 -1.41
C LEU A 320 14.49 0.27 -1.62
N ILE A 321 13.92 0.23 -2.84
CA ILE A 321 12.82 -0.71 -3.16
C ILE A 321 13.28 -2.14 -2.95
N ILE A 322 14.46 -2.52 -3.48
CA ILE A 322 14.99 -3.88 -3.33
C ILE A 322 15.19 -4.20 -1.84
N PHE A 323 15.83 -3.31 -1.09
CA PHE A 323 16.03 -3.46 0.34
C PHE A 323 14.70 -3.65 1.09
N PHE A 324 13.70 -2.82 0.83
CA PHE A 324 12.41 -2.89 1.50
C PHE A 324 11.59 -4.13 1.10
N CYS A 325 11.72 -4.62 -0.13
CA CYS A 325 11.11 -5.90 -0.53
C CYS A 325 11.68 -7.07 0.28
N TYR A 326 13.00 -7.12 0.46
CA TYR A 326 13.65 -8.14 1.30
C TYR A 326 13.27 -7.98 2.77
N PHE A 327 13.35 -6.75 3.29
CA PHE A 327 13.04 -6.45 4.68
C PHE A 327 11.59 -6.81 5.04
N TYR A 328 10.62 -6.47 4.19
CA TYR A 328 9.22 -6.79 4.49
C TYR A 328 8.94 -8.29 4.39
N ASN A 329 9.52 -8.98 3.41
CA ASN A 329 9.33 -10.42 3.25
C ASN A 329 9.89 -11.19 4.45
N SER A 330 11.03 -10.80 5.01
CA SER A 330 11.59 -11.44 6.21
C SER A 330 10.76 -11.18 7.47
N VAL A 331 10.13 -10.00 7.60
CA VAL A 331 9.25 -9.68 8.73
C VAL A 331 7.89 -10.37 8.61
N SER A 332 7.37 -10.54 7.39
CA SER A 332 6.01 -11.05 7.16
C SER A 332 5.91 -12.57 7.15
N ILE A 333 6.95 -13.25 6.64
CA ILE A 333 7.01 -14.72 6.63
C ILE A 333 8.23 -15.17 7.41
N ASN A 334 7.97 -15.85 8.53
CA ASN A 334 8.99 -16.62 9.21
C ASN A 334 9.00 -18.08 8.67
N PRO A 335 10.06 -18.52 7.96
CA PRO A 335 10.16 -19.88 7.43
C PRO A 335 10.11 -20.96 8.52
N GLU A 336 10.64 -20.67 9.71
CA GLU A 336 10.65 -21.60 10.84
C GLU A 336 9.23 -21.86 11.34
N ASP A 337 8.44 -20.80 11.55
CA ASP A 337 7.05 -20.90 11.99
C ASP A 337 6.20 -21.64 10.94
N LEU A 338 6.47 -21.42 9.65
CA LEU A 338 5.77 -22.10 8.55
C LEU A 338 6.09 -23.60 8.54
N ALA A 339 7.36 -23.97 8.71
CA ALA A 339 7.81 -25.35 8.80
C ALA A 339 7.23 -26.07 10.03
N ASP A 340 7.20 -25.40 11.18
CA ASP A 340 6.62 -25.94 12.42
C ASP A 340 5.11 -26.11 12.32
N ASN A 341 4.40 -25.14 11.71
CA ASN A 341 2.96 -25.26 11.46
C ASN A 341 2.64 -26.38 10.47
N MET A 342 3.47 -26.57 9.44
CA MET A 342 3.36 -27.72 8.53
C MET A 342 3.56 -29.05 9.28
N LYS A 343 4.60 -29.13 10.12
CA LYS A 343 4.88 -30.30 10.96
C LYS A 343 3.72 -30.62 11.91
N LYS A 344 3.18 -29.61 12.61
CA LYS A 344 1.99 -29.74 13.48
C LYS A 344 0.75 -30.20 12.71
N SER A 345 0.58 -29.73 11.48
CA SER A 345 -0.52 -30.12 10.59
C SER A 345 -0.31 -31.48 9.91
N GLY A 346 0.80 -32.18 10.18
CA GLY A 346 1.16 -33.45 9.53
C GLY A 346 1.52 -33.31 8.05
N GLY A 347 1.82 -32.10 7.59
CA GLY A 347 2.28 -31.79 6.24
C GLY A 347 3.80 -31.83 6.13
N PHE A 348 4.31 -32.32 5.00
CA PHE A 348 5.74 -32.31 4.68
C PHE A 348 5.98 -32.09 3.19
N ILE A 349 7.15 -31.56 2.85
CA ILE A 349 7.59 -31.40 1.46
C ILE A 349 8.23 -32.73 1.03
N PRO A 350 7.77 -33.35 -0.08
CA PRO A 350 8.36 -34.59 -0.58
C PRO A 350 9.87 -34.45 -0.79
N GLY A 351 10.65 -35.36 -0.19
CA GLY A 351 12.11 -35.35 -0.28
C GLY A 351 12.84 -34.52 0.78
N ILE A 352 12.13 -33.80 1.66
CA ILE A 352 12.73 -32.96 2.71
C ILE A 352 12.19 -33.39 4.07
N ARG A 353 13.08 -33.54 5.06
CA ARG A 353 12.69 -33.94 6.42
C ARG A 353 11.94 -32.77 7.12
N PRO A 354 10.82 -33.03 7.81
CA PRO A 354 10.09 -32.00 8.55
C PRO A 354 10.93 -31.34 9.66
N GLY A 355 10.77 -30.03 9.85
CA GLY A 355 11.52 -29.23 10.81
C GLY A 355 12.52 -28.31 10.11
N LYS A 356 13.71 -28.12 10.70
CA LYS A 356 14.73 -27.18 10.21
C LYS A 356 15.07 -27.31 8.71
N PRO A 357 15.27 -28.53 8.14
CA PRO A 357 15.53 -28.65 6.70
C PRO A 357 14.39 -28.16 5.80
N THR A 358 13.15 -28.20 6.29
CA THR A 358 11.99 -27.64 5.59
C THR A 358 12.01 -26.12 5.62
N ALA A 359 12.39 -25.52 6.76
CA ALA A 359 12.56 -24.08 6.90
C ALA A 359 13.67 -23.56 5.97
N ASP A 360 14.85 -24.20 5.99
CA ASP A 360 15.99 -23.83 5.15
C ASP A 360 15.64 -23.88 3.64
N TYR A 361 14.83 -24.87 3.23
CA TYR A 361 14.36 -24.95 1.85
C TYR A 361 13.36 -23.84 1.49
N ILE A 362 12.42 -23.54 2.38
CA ILE A 362 11.45 -22.46 2.18
C ILE A 362 12.18 -21.12 2.09
N GLU A 363 13.16 -20.87 2.96
CA GLU A 363 14.01 -19.68 2.96
C GLU A 363 14.78 -19.56 1.64
N TRP A 364 15.49 -20.60 1.22
CA TRP A 364 16.20 -20.63 -0.07
C TRP A 364 15.28 -20.35 -1.27
N VAL A 365 14.04 -20.85 -1.23
CA VAL A 365 13.04 -20.56 -2.24
C VAL A 365 12.61 -19.10 -2.18
N LEU A 366 12.29 -18.57 -1.00
CA LEU A 366 11.82 -17.20 -0.78
C LEU A 366 12.88 -16.17 -1.22
N GLU A 367 14.15 -16.36 -0.88
CA GLU A 367 15.22 -15.43 -1.26
C GLU A 367 15.36 -15.27 -2.78
N ARG A 368 15.29 -16.39 -3.52
CA ARG A 368 15.41 -16.39 -4.98
C ARG A 368 14.20 -15.79 -5.69
N ILE A 369 13.01 -16.11 -5.18
CA ILE A 369 11.76 -15.51 -5.68
C ILE A 369 11.79 -13.99 -5.43
N THR A 370 12.14 -13.59 -4.20
CA THR A 370 12.16 -12.19 -3.78
C THR A 370 13.15 -11.39 -4.62
N LEU A 371 14.31 -11.95 -4.97
CA LEU A 371 15.25 -11.28 -5.87
C LEU A 371 14.61 -10.88 -7.20
N GLY A 372 13.90 -11.83 -7.83
CA GLY A 372 13.22 -11.60 -9.10
C GLY A 372 12.08 -10.60 -8.99
N GLY A 373 11.24 -10.74 -7.95
CA GLY A 373 10.15 -9.80 -7.68
C GLY A 373 10.64 -8.38 -7.39
N ALA A 374 11.62 -8.25 -6.49
CA ALA A 374 12.19 -6.96 -6.09
C ALA A 374 12.84 -6.20 -7.26
N LEU A 375 13.61 -6.90 -8.10
CA LEU A 375 14.24 -6.30 -9.28
C LEU A 375 13.19 -5.86 -10.30
N PHE A 376 12.11 -6.62 -10.46
CA PHE A 376 11.00 -6.26 -11.34
C PHE A 376 10.23 -5.02 -10.83
N VAL A 377 9.88 -4.99 -9.55
CA VAL A 377 9.19 -3.84 -8.91
C VAL A 377 10.05 -2.59 -9.00
N ALA A 378 11.35 -2.69 -8.71
CA ALA A 378 12.30 -1.58 -8.86
C ALA A 378 12.39 -1.10 -10.32
N SER A 379 12.42 -2.03 -11.27
CA SER A 379 12.45 -1.69 -12.71
C SER A 379 11.22 -0.91 -13.13
N ILE A 380 10.01 -1.33 -12.72
CA ILE A 380 8.77 -0.61 -13.05
C ILE A 380 8.69 0.75 -12.37
N ALA A 381 9.16 0.88 -11.13
CA ALA A 381 9.14 2.14 -10.42
C ALA A 381 10.04 3.19 -11.11
N VAL A 382 11.19 2.78 -11.65
CA VAL A 382 12.17 3.66 -12.31
C VAL A 382 11.87 3.89 -13.80
N LEU A 383 11.25 2.93 -14.49
CA LEU A 383 11.01 2.97 -15.93
C LEU A 383 10.31 4.27 -16.40
N PRO A 384 9.18 4.72 -15.84
CA PRO A 384 8.51 5.92 -16.31
C PRO A 384 9.33 7.19 -16.12
N GLU A 385 10.25 7.24 -15.14
CA GLU A 385 11.18 8.36 -14.97
C GLU A 385 12.18 8.44 -16.15
N ILE A 386 12.67 7.28 -16.60
CA ILE A 386 13.53 7.18 -17.79
C ILE A 386 12.77 7.62 -19.04
N PHE A 387 11.51 7.17 -19.20
CA PHE A 387 10.68 7.55 -20.33
C PHE A 387 10.37 9.05 -20.35
N ARG A 388 10.05 9.63 -19.18
CA ARG A 388 9.81 11.08 -19.03
C ARG A 388 11.02 11.88 -19.49
N ARG A 389 12.23 11.51 -19.06
CA ARG A 389 13.46 12.20 -19.41
C ARG A 389 13.83 12.08 -20.89
N LYS A 390 13.64 10.90 -21.49
CA LYS A 390 14.08 10.63 -22.87
C LYS A 390 13.08 11.09 -23.92
N TYR A 391 11.78 11.04 -23.63
CA TYR A 391 10.72 11.33 -24.59
C TYR A 391 9.96 12.64 -24.30
N SER A 392 10.28 13.34 -23.20
CA SER A 392 9.64 14.60 -22.77
C SER A 392 8.11 14.55 -22.70
N ILE A 393 7.54 13.34 -22.57
CA ILE A 393 6.10 13.18 -22.36
C ILE A 393 5.86 13.31 -20.86
N PRO A 394 4.96 14.23 -20.41
CA PRO A 394 4.57 14.31 -19.02
C PRO A 394 3.82 13.03 -18.65
N PHE A 395 4.55 12.06 -18.10
CA PHE A 395 3.96 10.85 -17.56
C PHE A 395 3.27 11.24 -16.24
N PHE A 396 1.99 11.62 -16.32
CA PHE A 396 1.21 12.11 -15.17
C PHE A 396 1.04 11.07 -14.05
N ILE A 397 1.28 9.78 -14.35
CA ILE A 397 1.16 8.65 -13.43
C ILE A 397 2.53 7.99 -13.28
N GLY A 398 3.27 8.32 -12.22
CA GLY A 398 4.53 7.63 -11.93
C GLY A 398 4.35 6.10 -11.84
N GLY A 399 5.40 5.34 -12.14
CA GLY A 399 5.37 3.87 -12.12
C GLY A 399 4.99 3.32 -10.75
N THR A 400 5.40 4.02 -9.72
CA THR A 400 4.99 3.82 -8.34
C THR A 400 3.47 3.90 -8.15
N ALA A 401 2.83 4.94 -8.70
CA ALA A 401 1.41 5.14 -8.55
C ALA A 401 0.61 4.01 -9.23
N LEU A 402 1.10 3.55 -10.39
CA LEU A 402 0.53 2.41 -11.10
C LEU A 402 0.65 1.10 -10.30
N LEU A 403 1.83 0.81 -9.74
CA LEU A 403 2.06 -0.35 -8.88
C LEU A 403 1.08 -0.37 -7.71
N ILE A 404 0.94 0.76 -7.01
CA ILE A 404 0.02 0.90 -5.87
C ILE A 404 -1.42 0.64 -6.31
N VAL A 405 -1.86 1.23 -7.44
CA VAL A 405 -3.24 1.06 -7.92
C VAL A 405 -3.55 -0.39 -8.24
N VAL A 406 -2.65 -1.07 -8.96
CA VAL A 406 -2.86 -2.47 -9.36
C VAL A 406 -2.82 -3.40 -8.16
N GLY A 407 -1.81 -3.29 -7.29
CA GLY A 407 -1.70 -4.21 -6.16
C GLY A 407 -2.82 -4.04 -5.14
N VAL A 408 -3.24 -2.79 -4.83
CA VAL A 408 -4.41 -2.58 -3.95
C VAL A 408 -5.70 -3.10 -4.59
N ALA A 409 -5.87 -2.94 -5.90
CA ALA A 409 -7.02 -3.50 -6.60
C ALA A 409 -7.04 -5.04 -6.55
N LEU A 410 -5.89 -5.69 -6.78
CA LEU A 410 -5.75 -7.15 -6.71
C LEU A 410 -5.96 -7.68 -5.29
N ASP A 411 -5.43 -7.02 -4.27
CA ASP A 411 -5.64 -7.39 -2.87
C ASP A 411 -7.10 -7.26 -2.46
N THR A 412 -7.75 -6.15 -2.84
CA THR A 412 -9.17 -5.92 -2.58
C THR A 412 -10.02 -7.00 -3.27
N MET A 413 -9.70 -7.33 -4.52
CA MET A 413 -10.36 -8.42 -5.25
C MET A 413 -10.13 -9.79 -4.58
N GLY A 414 -8.91 -10.08 -4.14
CA GLY A 414 -8.59 -11.33 -3.45
C GLY A 414 -9.38 -11.49 -2.15
N GLN A 415 -9.50 -10.42 -1.36
CA GLN A 415 -10.30 -10.44 -0.13
C GLN A 415 -11.80 -10.57 -0.37
N LEU A 416 -12.31 -9.94 -1.44
CA LEU A 416 -13.69 -10.09 -1.90
C LEU A 416 -13.99 -11.55 -2.27
N GLU A 417 -13.10 -12.17 -3.07
CA GLU A 417 -13.25 -13.57 -3.46
C GLU A 417 -13.19 -14.51 -2.25
N ALA A 418 -12.28 -14.28 -1.31
CA ALA A 418 -12.19 -15.06 -0.08
C ALA A 418 -13.50 -15.00 0.73
N HIS A 419 -14.13 -13.82 0.86
CA HIS A 419 -15.42 -13.66 1.53
C HIS A 419 -16.57 -14.39 0.81
N LEU A 420 -16.59 -14.36 -0.52
CA LEU A 420 -17.61 -15.06 -1.31
C LEU A 420 -17.48 -16.59 -1.20
N ILE A 421 -16.24 -17.11 -1.18
CA ILE A 421 -15.95 -18.55 -1.08
C ILE A 421 -16.35 -19.10 0.30
N MET A 422 -16.06 -18.39 1.40
CA MET A 422 -16.43 -18.84 2.75
C MET A 422 -17.92 -19.14 2.89
N ARG A 423 -18.80 -18.39 2.19
CA ARG A 423 -20.24 -18.63 2.21
C ARG A 423 -20.68 -19.85 1.39
N HIS A 424 -19.97 -20.17 0.31
CA HIS A 424 -20.27 -21.35 -0.51
C HIS A 424 -19.92 -22.66 0.23
N TYR A 425 -19.06 -22.60 1.24
CA TYR A 425 -18.72 -23.72 2.12
C TYR A 425 -19.89 -24.16 3.02
N ASP A 426 -20.71 -23.22 3.53
CA ASP A 426 -21.88 -23.53 4.37
C ASP A 426 -22.94 -24.36 3.62
N GLY A 427 -23.07 -24.16 2.30
CA GLY A 427 -23.98 -24.91 1.45
C GLY A 427 -23.59 -26.37 1.27
N PHE A 428 -22.29 -26.68 1.29
CA PHE A 428 -21.78 -28.05 1.19
C PHE A 428 -21.88 -28.81 2.51
N LEU A 429 -21.64 -28.15 3.66
CA LEU A 429 -21.74 -28.78 4.98
C LEU A 429 -23.19 -29.08 5.40
N LYS A 430 -24.18 -28.27 4.98
CA LYS A 430 -25.60 -28.51 5.28
C LYS A 430 -26.20 -29.77 4.63
N LYS A 431 -25.60 -30.31 3.56
CA LYS A 431 -26.07 -31.55 2.90
C LYS A 431 -25.61 -32.83 3.60
N GLY A 432 -24.79 -32.73 4.66
CA GLY A 432 -24.21 -33.87 5.37
C GLY A 432 -24.89 -34.28 6.69
N ARG A 433 -26.12 -33.84 6.99
CA ARG A 433 -26.86 -34.37 8.16
C ARG A 433 -27.32 -35.79 7.86
N ILE A 434 -26.49 -36.77 8.21
CA ILE A 434 -26.86 -38.18 8.33
C ILE A 434 -28.03 -38.27 9.30
N LYS A 435 -29.20 -38.63 8.78
CA LYS A 435 -30.42 -38.88 9.54
C LYS A 435 -30.17 -40.13 10.40
N GLN A 436 -29.83 -39.94 11.68
CA GLN A 436 -29.77 -41.03 12.65
C GLN A 436 -31.16 -41.67 12.73
N ARG A 437 -31.29 -42.86 12.15
CA ARG A 437 -32.42 -43.76 12.36
C ARG A 437 -32.29 -44.30 13.77
N TRP A 438 -33.16 -43.81 14.66
CA TRP A 438 -33.41 -44.37 15.97
C TRP A 438 -33.77 -45.86 15.81
N PHE A 439 -32.96 -46.74 16.39
CA PHE A 439 -33.30 -48.13 16.57
C PHE A 439 -34.30 -48.20 17.73
N ASN A 440 -35.57 -48.39 17.38
CA ASN A 440 -36.62 -48.74 18.34
C ASN A 440 -36.46 -50.25 18.61
N VAL A 441 -35.91 -50.62 19.77
CA VAL A 441 -35.96 -52.00 20.26
C VAL A 441 -36.98 -52.01 21.38
N GLY A 442 -38.22 -52.34 21.03
CA GLY A 442 -39.22 -52.79 21.98
C GLY A 442 -39.46 -54.29 21.76
N THR A 443 -39.06 -55.11 22.73
CA THR A 443 -39.72 -56.37 23.11
C THR A 443 -39.14 -56.83 24.46
N GLY A 444 -39.99 -56.95 25.48
CA GLY A 444 -39.74 -57.77 26.67
C GLY A 444 -40.14 -57.12 28.00
N GLY A 445 -41.40 -57.31 28.41
CA GLY A 445 -41.94 -56.94 29.73
C GLY A 445 -43.40 -56.54 29.65
#